data_AF-A0A2E2W844-F1
#
_entry.id   AF-A0A2E2W844-F1
#
_cell.length_a   1.000
_cell.length_b   1.000
_cell.length_c   1.000
_cell.angle_alpha   90.00
_cell.angle_beta   90.00
_cell.angle_gamma   90.00
#
_symmetry.space_group_name_H-M   'P 1'
#
loop_
_entity.id
_entity.type
_entity.pdbx_description
1 polymer ?
#
loop_
_entity_poly.entity_id
_entity_poly.type
_entity_poly.pdbx_seq_one_letter_code
_entity_poly.pdbx_strand_id
1 'polypeptide(L)'
;MAEIEIEKKKPVWPWILAALLVGALIYFFAFADNDDTIDDVDDMANDTTEDIYNNGDIADTDDMDNTYDSSNQLNDGDSDVNIAAYKSYIDNPKMGLDHVYTNGALLALINAVQNTATTLGVDISADLAEAKMKAKDIKEDPYEVDHANKIRNSGEIITKALKTIQTEKFPNLASTHQTMKERLMKIKPDEKTLNQKEDVKNFFVQAADLLTQMKQ
;
A
#
# COMPACT_ATOMS: atom_id res chain seq x y z
N MET A 1 38.04 29.61 -58.91
CA MET A 1 37.85 30.08 -57.52
C MET A 1 36.36 29.96 -57.27
N ALA A 2 35.93 29.10 -56.36
CA ALA A 2 34.50 28.87 -56.11
C ALA A 2 34.15 29.45 -54.73
N GLU A 3 33.23 30.40 -54.71
CA GLU A 3 32.63 30.94 -53.51
C GLU A 3 31.60 29.94 -52.97
N ILE A 4 31.74 29.57 -51.69
CA ILE A 4 30.83 28.66 -51.00
C ILE A 4 29.89 29.54 -50.16
N GLU A 5 28.64 29.65 -50.59
CA GLU A 5 27.59 30.28 -49.80
C GLU A 5 27.20 29.36 -48.64
N ILE A 6 27.31 29.87 -47.40
CA ILE A 6 26.92 29.15 -46.19
C ILE A 6 25.51 29.57 -45.80
N GLU A 7 24.53 28.70 -46.06
CA GLU A 7 23.17 28.90 -45.59
C GLU A 7 23.11 28.76 -44.05
N LYS A 8 22.61 29.81 -43.38
CA LYS A 8 22.42 29.81 -41.93
C LYS A 8 21.20 28.96 -41.56
N LYS A 9 21.41 27.90 -40.78
CA LYS A 9 20.33 27.08 -40.24
C LYS A 9 19.43 27.91 -39.33
N LYS A 10 18.12 27.75 -39.49
CA LYS A 10 17.12 28.45 -38.67
C LYS A 10 17.30 28.07 -37.19
N PRO A 11 17.22 29.02 -36.26
CA PRO A 11 17.35 28.73 -34.85
C PRO A 11 16.15 27.90 -34.39
N VAL A 12 16.39 26.64 -34.01
CA VAL A 12 15.37 25.70 -33.49
C VAL A 12 15.10 25.94 -32.00
N TRP A 13 16.02 26.62 -31.32
CA TRP A 13 15.98 26.87 -29.87
C TRP A 13 14.70 27.56 -29.36
N PRO A 14 14.09 28.54 -30.07
CA PRO A 14 12.82 29.15 -29.63
C PRO A 14 11.65 28.15 -29.58
N TRP A 15 11.65 27.15 -30.47
CA TRP A 15 10.57 26.16 -30.54
C TRP A 15 10.64 25.15 -29.38
N ILE A 16 11.85 24.81 -28.93
CA ILE A 16 12.05 23.94 -27.77
C ILE A 16 11.55 24.63 -26.50
N LEU A 17 11.87 25.91 -26.33
CA LEU A 17 11.37 26.74 -25.23
C LEU A 17 9.85 26.85 -25.23
N ALA A 18 9.24 27.06 -26.40
CA ALA A 18 7.78 27.12 -26.54
C ALA A 18 7.12 25.79 -26.15
N ALA A 19 7.66 24.65 -26.59
CA ALA A 19 7.12 23.33 -26.25
C ALA A 19 7.22 23.05 -24.73
N LEU A 20 8.31 23.47 -24.09
CA LEU A 20 8.51 23.30 -22.66
C LEU A 20 7.53 24.17 -21.84
N LEU A 21 7.29 25.41 -22.28
CA LEU A 21 6.32 26.31 -21.64
C LEU A 21 4.89 25.79 -21.74
N VAL A 22 4.51 25.22 -22.89
CA VAL A 22 3.20 24.60 -23.08
C VAL A 22 3.07 23.32 -22.22
N GLY A 23 4.11 22.50 -22.15
CA GLY A 23 4.12 21.32 -21.27
C GLY A 23 3.94 21.68 -19.79
N ALA A 24 4.60 22.75 -19.33
CA ALA A 24 4.45 23.25 -17.96
C ALA A 24 3.03 23.77 -17.69
N LEU A 25 2.39 24.45 -18.65
CA LEU A 25 1.00 24.89 -18.52
C LEU A 25 0.03 23.71 -18.45
N ILE A 26 0.20 22.69 -19.30
CA ILE A 26 -0.64 21.48 -19.27
C ILE A 26 -0.47 20.75 -17.93
N TYR A 27 0.76 20.62 -17.43
CA TYR A 27 1.01 20.06 -16.10
C TYR A 27 0.34 20.90 -15.01
N PHE A 28 0.51 22.22 -15.04
CA PHE A 28 -0.12 23.11 -14.08
C PHE A 28 -1.65 22.95 -14.07
N PHE A 29 -2.33 23.05 -15.22
CA PHE A 29 -3.78 22.90 -15.26
C PHE A 29 -4.28 21.47 -14.93
N ALA A 30 -3.51 20.43 -15.25
CA ALA A 30 -3.89 19.05 -14.92
C ALA A 30 -3.74 18.71 -13.42
N PHE A 31 -2.93 19.48 -12.69
CA PHE A 31 -2.61 19.22 -11.28
C PHE A 31 -2.97 20.38 -10.33
N ALA A 32 -3.43 21.53 -10.82
CA ALA A 32 -3.75 22.71 -10.01
C ALA A 32 -5.21 22.78 -9.52
N ASP A 33 -6.11 21.89 -9.95
CA ASP A 33 -7.49 21.82 -9.42
C ASP A 33 -7.57 20.92 -8.17
N ASN A 34 -6.76 21.25 -7.17
CA ASN A 34 -6.94 20.76 -5.80
C ASN A 34 -6.65 21.92 -4.83
N ASP A 35 -7.53 22.92 -4.78
CA ASP A 35 -7.73 23.70 -3.55
C ASP A 35 -9.11 24.37 -3.51
N ASP A 36 -9.96 23.82 -2.64
CA ASP A 36 -11.06 24.44 -1.90
C ASP A 36 -10.92 23.74 -0.53
N THR A 37 -10.52 24.32 0.61
CA THR A 37 -10.67 25.67 1.15
C THR A 37 -9.62 25.87 2.27
N ILE A 38 -8.93 27.02 2.28
CA ILE A 38 -8.28 27.56 3.48
C ILE A 38 -9.31 28.39 4.23
N ASP A 39 -9.57 28.06 5.50
CA ASP A 39 -9.82 29.08 6.53
C ASP A 39 -9.26 28.59 7.89
N ASP A 40 -8.58 29.53 8.54
CA ASP A 40 -7.97 29.55 9.86
C ASP A 40 -6.62 28.83 10.09
N VAL A 41 -5.57 29.64 9.88
CA VAL A 41 -4.24 29.51 10.46
C VAL A 41 -4.17 30.47 11.64
N ASP A 42 -4.22 29.95 12.87
CA ASP A 42 -3.54 30.53 14.03
C ASP A 42 -3.55 29.52 15.18
N ASP A 43 -2.48 28.73 15.27
CA ASP A 43 -1.66 28.63 16.48
C ASP A 43 -0.53 27.63 16.24
N MET A 44 0.60 28.17 15.77
CA MET A 44 1.85 27.46 15.72
C MET A 44 2.51 27.54 17.10
N ALA A 45 2.25 26.56 17.95
CA ALA A 45 3.02 26.32 19.17
C ALA A 45 3.37 24.84 19.29
N ASN A 46 4.49 24.49 18.65
CA ASN A 46 5.54 23.62 19.17
C ASN A 46 5.12 22.68 20.33
N ASP A 47 4.82 21.41 20.05
CA ASP A 47 4.89 20.38 21.08
C ASP A 47 5.31 19.01 20.53
N THR A 48 6.60 18.72 20.70
CA THR A 48 7.09 17.36 20.90
C THR A 48 6.61 16.90 22.27
N THR A 49 5.59 16.03 22.30
CA THR A 49 5.19 15.36 23.54
C THR A 49 4.58 14.01 23.23
N GLU A 50 5.15 13.02 23.90
CA GLU A 50 4.54 11.74 24.17
C GLU A 50 3.18 11.97 24.84
N ASP A 51 2.10 11.44 24.27
CA ASP A 51 0.83 11.35 24.97
C ASP A 51 0.45 9.88 25.18
N ILE A 52 0.89 9.43 26.35
CA ILE A 52 0.22 8.43 27.17
C ILE A 52 -1.20 8.92 27.44
N TYR A 53 -2.25 8.22 27.00
CA TYR A 53 -3.51 8.23 27.76
C TYR A 53 -4.18 6.86 27.77
N ASN A 54 -4.39 6.40 28.99
CA ASN A 54 -5.04 5.18 29.38
C ASN A 54 -6.43 5.52 29.91
N ASN A 55 -7.35 4.57 29.69
CA ASN A 55 -8.51 4.25 30.52
C ASN A 55 -9.88 4.89 30.20
N GLY A 56 -10.78 4.01 29.74
CA GLY A 56 -12.12 3.81 30.29
C GLY A 56 -13.22 4.78 29.87
N ASP A 57 -14.15 4.32 29.04
CA ASP A 57 -15.54 4.13 29.49
C ASP A 57 -16.40 3.44 28.42
N ILE A 58 -17.23 2.52 28.90
CA ILE A 58 -18.23 1.76 28.16
C ILE A 58 -19.47 2.63 28.05
N ALA A 59 -19.93 2.92 26.83
CA ALA A 59 -21.31 3.34 26.58
C ALA A 59 -21.84 2.66 25.31
N ASP A 60 -22.83 1.81 25.57
CA ASP A 60 -23.74 1.13 24.66
C ASP A 60 -24.45 2.13 23.72
N THR A 61 -24.40 1.89 22.41
CA THR A 61 -25.38 2.45 21.46
C THR A 61 -25.43 1.59 20.20
N ASP A 62 -26.58 0.93 20.03
CA ASP A 62 -27.02 0.20 18.84
C ASP A 62 -26.96 1.06 17.58
N ASP A 63 -25.97 0.85 16.73
CA ASP A 63 -26.09 1.07 15.27
C ASP A 63 -25.11 0.14 14.53
N MET A 64 -25.68 -0.90 13.90
CA MET A 64 -24.96 -1.85 13.05
C MET A 64 -24.62 -1.20 11.69
N ASP A 65 -23.63 -0.30 11.70
CA ASP A 65 -22.86 0.02 10.49
C ASP A 65 -21.51 -0.70 10.59
N ASN A 66 -21.43 -1.86 9.93
CA ASN A 66 -20.26 -2.74 9.97
C ASN A 66 -19.18 -2.25 8.99
N THR A 67 -18.89 -0.96 9.05
CA THR A 67 -17.59 -0.43 8.67
C THR A 67 -16.64 -0.90 9.75
N TYR A 68 -15.96 -2.04 9.51
CA TYR A 68 -14.81 -2.43 10.30
C TYR A 68 -13.81 -1.25 10.21
N ASP A 69 -13.87 -0.35 11.20
CA ASP A 69 -12.86 0.67 11.47
C ASP A 69 -11.60 -0.07 11.93
N SER A 70 -10.98 -0.74 10.96
CA SER A 70 -9.76 -1.52 11.11
C SER A 70 -8.54 -0.60 11.23
N SER A 71 -8.73 0.72 11.36
CA SER A 71 -7.70 1.70 11.70
C SER A 71 -7.49 1.83 13.21
N ASN A 72 -8.53 1.58 14.03
CA ASN A 72 -8.49 1.87 15.48
C ASN A 72 -8.06 0.69 16.37
N GLN A 73 -7.63 -0.42 15.78
CA GLN A 73 -7.08 -1.57 16.52
C GLN A 73 -5.72 -2.03 15.99
N LEU A 74 -4.97 -1.12 15.38
CA LEU A 74 -3.59 -1.33 14.97
C LEU A 74 -2.69 -0.93 16.14
N ASN A 75 -2.61 -1.80 17.15
CA ASN A 75 -1.68 -1.62 18.25
C ASN A 75 -0.25 -1.49 17.70
N ASP A 76 0.45 -0.43 18.12
CA ASP A 76 1.92 -0.28 18.04
C ASP A 76 2.63 -1.25 19.00
N GLY A 77 2.11 -2.47 19.07
CA GLY A 77 2.44 -3.49 20.04
C GLY A 77 2.92 -4.77 19.35
N ASP A 78 3.55 -5.62 20.15
CA ASP A 78 4.09 -6.95 19.84
C ASP A 78 3.69 -7.51 18.46
N SER A 79 4.71 -7.82 17.65
CA SER A 79 4.56 -8.50 16.35
C SER A 79 3.70 -9.76 16.45
N ASP A 80 3.62 -10.41 17.61
CA ASP A 80 2.73 -11.55 17.84
C ASP A 80 1.25 -11.22 17.73
N VAL A 81 0.85 -10.12 18.38
CA VAL A 81 -0.54 -9.64 18.39
C VAL A 81 -0.97 -9.26 16.99
N ASN A 82 -0.11 -8.53 16.26
CA ASN A 82 -0.42 -8.07 14.91
C ASN A 82 -0.50 -9.22 13.89
N ILE A 83 0.37 -10.23 13.99
CA ILE A 83 0.28 -11.43 13.15
C ILE A 83 -0.97 -12.25 13.50
N ALA A 84 -1.34 -12.35 14.78
CA ALA A 84 -2.56 -13.04 15.19
C ALA A 84 -3.83 -12.33 14.69
N ALA A 85 -3.89 -11.01 14.80
CA ALA A 85 -4.98 -10.20 14.27
C ALA A 85 -5.12 -10.37 12.75
N TYR A 86 -4.00 -10.30 12.02
CA TYR A 86 -3.98 -10.56 10.60
C TYR A 86 -4.50 -11.96 10.25
N LYS A 87 -4.04 -13.01 10.93
CA LYS A 87 -4.52 -14.39 10.73
C LYS A 87 -6.02 -14.52 10.97
N SER A 88 -6.52 -13.96 12.07
CA SER A 88 -7.94 -13.96 12.38
C SER A 88 -8.77 -13.25 11.31
N TYR A 89 -8.22 -12.19 10.71
CA TYR A 89 -8.89 -11.45 9.65
C TYR A 89 -9.02 -12.30 8.38
N ILE A 90 -7.96 -12.99 7.95
CA ILE A 90 -7.95 -13.79 6.72
C ILE A 90 -8.67 -15.14 6.84
N ASP A 91 -8.86 -15.64 8.07
CA ASP A 91 -9.66 -16.83 8.36
C ASP A 91 -11.17 -16.58 8.22
N ASN A 92 -11.59 -15.31 8.08
CA ASN A 92 -12.99 -14.96 7.88
C ASN A 92 -13.52 -15.54 6.54
N PRO A 93 -14.60 -16.33 6.54
CA PRO A 93 -15.14 -16.93 5.31
C PRO A 93 -15.62 -15.88 4.28
N LYS A 94 -15.89 -14.65 4.73
CA LYS A 94 -16.27 -13.53 3.84
C LYS A 94 -15.09 -12.95 3.04
N MET A 95 -13.85 -13.26 3.40
CA MET A 95 -12.66 -12.79 2.67
C MET A 95 -12.68 -13.16 1.18
N GLY A 96 -13.17 -14.36 0.87
CA GLY A 96 -13.33 -14.80 -0.51
C GLY A 96 -14.57 -14.24 -1.20
N LEU A 97 -15.41 -13.44 -0.54
CA LEU A 97 -16.69 -13.00 -1.11
C LEU A 97 -16.69 -11.53 -1.49
N ASP A 98 -15.91 -10.71 -0.79
CA ASP A 98 -16.05 -9.27 -0.80
C ASP A 98 -14.68 -8.57 -0.81
N HIS A 99 -14.57 -7.56 -1.67
CA HIS A 99 -13.36 -6.81 -1.96
C HIS A 99 -13.02 -5.83 -0.83
N VAL A 100 -14.00 -5.41 -0.02
CA VAL A 100 -13.79 -4.67 1.24
C VAL A 100 -12.92 -5.50 2.19
N TYR A 101 -13.16 -6.81 2.25
CA TYR A 101 -12.29 -7.70 3.03
C TYR A 101 -10.89 -7.81 2.43
N THR A 102 -10.72 -7.66 1.12
CA THR A 102 -9.38 -7.70 0.53
C THR A 102 -8.56 -6.45 0.86
N ASN A 103 -9.19 -5.28 0.87
CA ASN A 103 -8.56 -4.05 1.37
C ASN A 103 -8.14 -4.21 2.83
N GLY A 104 -9.05 -4.65 3.71
CA GLY A 104 -8.72 -4.84 5.12
C GLY A 104 -7.63 -5.89 5.34
N ALA A 105 -7.61 -6.97 4.55
CA ALA A 105 -6.54 -7.97 4.59
C ALA A 105 -5.17 -7.41 4.18
N LEU A 106 -5.11 -6.52 3.17
CA LEU A 106 -3.87 -5.83 2.81
C LEU A 106 -3.40 -4.89 3.93
N LEU A 107 -4.32 -4.10 4.52
CA LEU A 107 -3.97 -3.19 5.61
C LEU A 107 -3.48 -3.96 6.85
N ALA A 108 -4.15 -5.05 7.20
CA ALA A 108 -3.72 -5.92 8.29
C ALA A 108 -2.36 -6.59 8.01
N LEU A 109 -2.13 -7.03 6.76
CA LEU A 109 -0.83 -7.58 6.35
C LEU A 109 0.28 -6.52 6.44
N ILE A 110 0.05 -5.31 5.92
CA ILE A 110 1.00 -4.19 5.99
C ILE A 110 1.37 -3.91 7.44
N ASN A 111 0.38 -3.87 8.34
CA ASN A 111 0.64 -3.64 9.76
C ASN A 111 1.46 -4.77 10.40
N ALA A 112 1.13 -6.03 10.10
CA ALA A 112 1.91 -7.18 10.58
C ALA A 112 3.37 -7.12 10.10
N VAL A 113 3.58 -6.82 8.81
CA VAL A 113 4.93 -6.69 8.23
C VAL A 113 5.70 -5.52 8.85
N GLN A 114 5.06 -4.38 9.06
CA GLN A 114 5.66 -3.22 9.72
C GLN A 114 6.15 -3.59 11.12
N ASN A 115 5.28 -4.19 11.94
CA ASN A 115 5.62 -4.56 13.31
C ASN A 115 6.72 -5.62 13.37
N THR A 116 6.69 -6.61 12.49
CA THR A 116 7.78 -7.59 12.37
C THR A 116 9.09 -6.92 12.02
N ALA A 117 9.11 -6.00 11.05
CA ALA A 117 10.32 -5.29 10.66
C ALA A 117 10.85 -4.39 11.77
N THR A 118 9.98 -3.62 12.44
CA THR A 118 10.33 -2.79 13.60
C THR A 118 10.93 -3.64 14.72
N THR A 119 10.29 -4.76 15.06
CA THR A 119 10.77 -5.70 16.10
C THR A 119 12.17 -6.23 15.78
N LEU A 120 12.46 -6.45 14.50
CA LEU A 120 13.73 -7.00 14.03
C LEU A 120 14.78 -5.93 13.69
N GLY A 121 14.41 -4.65 13.77
CA GLY A 121 15.26 -3.52 13.38
C GLY A 121 15.62 -3.51 11.89
N VAL A 122 14.67 -3.82 11.00
CA VAL A 122 14.81 -3.77 9.54
C VAL A 122 14.00 -2.60 9.00
N ASP A 123 14.62 -1.71 8.23
CA ASP A 123 13.91 -0.57 7.63
C ASP A 123 13.29 -0.94 6.28
N ILE A 124 11.95 -0.90 6.25
CA ILE A 124 11.11 -1.10 5.06
C ILE A 124 10.03 -0.02 4.96
N SER A 125 10.18 1.07 5.71
CA SER A 125 9.14 2.09 5.91
C SER A 125 8.66 2.70 4.59
N ALA A 126 9.58 2.98 3.67
CA ALA A 126 9.27 3.51 2.33
C ALA A 126 8.43 2.52 1.49
N ASP A 127 8.78 1.24 1.50
CA ASP A 127 8.03 0.21 0.77
C ASP A 127 6.60 0.10 1.36
N LEU A 128 6.45 0.05 2.68
CA LEU A 128 5.13 -0.09 3.30
C LEU A 128 4.23 1.15 3.18
N ALA A 129 4.81 2.34 3.15
CA ALA A 129 4.06 3.57 2.85
C ALA A 129 3.42 3.50 1.45
N GLU A 130 4.18 3.07 0.44
CA GLU A 130 3.67 2.90 -0.92
C GLU A 130 2.59 1.81 -1.00
N ALA A 131 2.82 0.66 -0.36
CA ALA A 131 1.85 -0.44 -0.32
C ALA A 131 0.51 0.00 0.31
N LYS A 132 0.57 0.82 1.38
CA LYS A 132 -0.60 1.32 2.10
C LYS A 132 -1.42 2.29 1.26
N MET A 133 -0.77 3.17 0.48
CA MET A 133 -1.47 4.04 -0.46
C MET A 133 -2.24 3.21 -1.50
N LYS A 134 -1.55 2.25 -2.15
CA LYS A 134 -2.19 1.39 -3.16
C LYS A 134 -3.32 0.51 -2.59
N ALA A 135 -3.18 0.06 -1.35
CA ALA A 135 -4.23 -0.72 -0.69
C ALA A 135 -5.49 0.12 -0.47
N LYS A 136 -5.35 1.38 -0.01
CA LYS A 136 -6.47 2.30 0.23
C LYS A 136 -7.27 2.66 -1.02
N ASP A 137 -6.66 2.55 -2.21
CA ASP A 137 -7.31 2.83 -3.49
C ASP A 137 -8.23 1.69 -3.97
N ILE A 138 -8.26 0.56 -3.26
CA ILE A 138 -9.21 -0.54 -3.49
C ILE A 138 -10.53 -0.13 -2.83
N LYS A 139 -11.41 0.55 -3.59
CA LYS A 139 -12.68 1.10 -3.11
C LYS A 139 -13.87 0.38 -3.73
N GLU A 140 -14.69 -0.20 -2.86
CA GLU A 140 -16.15 -0.44 -2.89
C GLU A 140 -16.87 -1.04 -4.13
N ASP A 141 -16.37 -0.97 -5.38
CA ASP A 141 -17.05 -1.59 -6.52
C ASP A 141 -16.60 -3.05 -6.73
N PRO A 142 -17.41 -4.07 -6.37
CA PRO A 142 -17.05 -5.48 -6.52
C PRO A 142 -16.84 -5.92 -7.98
N TYR A 143 -17.28 -5.12 -8.95
CA TYR A 143 -17.20 -5.43 -10.38
C TYR A 143 -16.06 -4.72 -11.09
N GLU A 144 -15.33 -3.82 -10.41
CA GLU A 144 -14.17 -3.14 -10.98
C GLU A 144 -13.08 -4.17 -11.29
N VAL A 145 -12.71 -4.23 -12.57
CA VAL A 145 -11.69 -5.19 -13.06
C VAL A 145 -10.29 -4.82 -12.59
N ASP A 146 -10.07 -3.56 -12.18
CA ASP A 146 -8.76 -3.08 -11.78
C ASP A 146 -8.37 -3.45 -10.34
N HIS A 147 -9.32 -3.94 -9.53
CA HIS A 147 -9.07 -4.32 -8.15
C HIS A 147 -7.99 -5.39 -8.05
N ALA A 148 -8.01 -6.39 -8.93
CA ALA A 148 -6.98 -7.42 -8.98
C ALA A 148 -5.60 -6.83 -9.30
N ASN A 149 -5.53 -5.83 -10.18
CA ASN A 149 -4.31 -5.10 -10.47
C ASN A 149 -3.80 -4.31 -9.24
N LYS A 150 -4.69 -3.57 -8.55
CA LYS A 150 -4.35 -2.84 -7.31
C LYS A 150 -3.85 -3.78 -6.21
N ILE A 151 -4.53 -4.91 -6.01
CA ILE A 151 -4.14 -5.97 -5.07
C ILE A 151 -2.76 -6.51 -5.44
N ARG A 152 -2.55 -6.84 -6.71
CA ARG A 152 -1.26 -7.36 -7.19
C ARG A 152 -0.13 -6.37 -6.97
N ASN A 153 -0.34 -5.09 -7.32
CA ASN A 153 0.67 -4.05 -7.14
C ASN A 153 1.02 -3.81 -5.67
N SER A 154 0.03 -3.74 -4.78
CA SER A 154 0.27 -3.64 -3.33
C SER A 154 1.00 -4.89 -2.81
N GLY A 155 0.56 -6.08 -3.23
CA GLY A 155 1.17 -7.36 -2.88
C GLY A 155 2.62 -7.49 -3.36
N GLU A 156 2.99 -6.93 -4.51
CA GLU A 156 4.36 -6.95 -5.03
C GLU A 156 5.31 -6.14 -4.13
N ILE A 157 4.86 -4.97 -3.66
CA ILE A 157 5.61 -4.14 -2.73
C ILE A 157 5.74 -4.83 -1.37
N ILE A 158 4.66 -5.40 -0.84
CA ILE A 158 4.70 -6.16 0.41
C ILE A 158 5.63 -7.37 0.28
N THR A 159 5.60 -8.07 -0.85
CA THR A 159 6.49 -9.21 -1.14
C THR A 159 7.95 -8.79 -1.18
N LYS A 160 8.26 -7.59 -1.70
CA LYS A 160 9.60 -7.01 -1.66
C LYS A 160 10.02 -6.69 -0.22
N ALA A 161 9.18 -6.04 0.56
CA ALA A 161 9.46 -5.75 1.98
C ALA A 161 9.73 -7.04 2.79
N LEU A 162 8.88 -8.05 2.62
CA LEU A 162 9.08 -9.37 3.21
C LEU A 162 10.37 -10.06 2.72
N LYS A 163 10.79 -9.82 1.48
CA LYS A 163 12.08 -10.33 0.98
C LYS A 163 13.25 -9.70 1.73
N THR A 164 13.19 -8.39 1.99
CA THR A 164 14.22 -7.66 2.75
C THR A 164 14.36 -8.26 4.15
N ILE A 165 13.26 -8.35 4.92
CA ILE A 165 13.25 -8.98 6.25
C ILE A 165 13.80 -10.41 6.18
N GLN A 166 13.30 -11.22 5.24
CA GLN A 166 13.69 -12.61 5.06
C GLN A 166 15.19 -12.74 4.79
N THR A 167 15.75 -11.92 3.90
CA THR A 167 17.16 -12.04 3.50
C THR A 167 18.09 -11.63 4.63
N GLU A 168 17.72 -10.60 5.40
CA GLU A 168 18.55 -10.08 6.49
C GLU A 168 18.48 -10.93 7.76
N LYS A 169 17.31 -11.47 8.10
CA LYS A 169 17.07 -12.11 9.41
C LYS A 169 16.79 -13.60 9.33
N PHE A 170 16.22 -14.09 8.22
CA PHE A 170 15.76 -15.48 8.07
C PHE A 170 16.14 -16.11 6.72
N PRO A 171 17.44 -16.21 6.39
CA PRO A 171 17.89 -16.67 5.07
C PRO A 171 17.38 -18.08 4.70
N ASN A 172 17.08 -18.92 5.71
CA ASN A 172 16.50 -20.25 5.57
C ASN A 172 15.05 -20.27 5.05
N LEU A 173 14.32 -19.14 5.13
CA LEU A 173 12.92 -19.04 4.69
C LEU A 173 12.77 -18.64 3.20
N ALA A 174 13.85 -18.70 2.42
CA ALA A 174 13.83 -18.30 1.00
C ALA A 174 12.80 -19.08 0.16
N SER A 175 12.61 -20.38 0.42
CA SER A 175 11.60 -21.20 -0.27
C SER A 175 10.16 -20.79 0.10
N THR A 176 9.92 -20.46 1.37
CA THR A 176 8.62 -19.98 1.85
C THR A 176 8.27 -18.64 1.21
N HIS A 177 9.23 -17.71 1.16
CA HIS A 177 9.08 -16.44 0.45
C HIS A 177 8.78 -16.64 -1.03
N GLN A 178 9.53 -17.52 -1.70
CA GLN A 178 9.31 -17.82 -3.12
C GLN A 178 7.93 -18.41 -3.38
N THR A 179 7.45 -19.31 -2.51
CA THR A 179 6.10 -19.88 -2.60
C THR A 179 5.03 -18.79 -2.47
N MET A 180 5.17 -17.88 -1.50
CA MET A 180 4.27 -16.73 -1.34
C MET A 180 4.25 -15.84 -2.58
N LYS A 181 5.43 -15.52 -3.13
CA LYS A 181 5.57 -14.75 -4.38
C LYS A 181 4.86 -15.43 -5.55
N GLU A 182 4.99 -16.75 -5.68
CA GLU A 182 4.31 -17.52 -6.72
C GLU A 182 2.79 -17.47 -6.58
N ARG A 183 2.24 -17.44 -5.35
CA ARG A 183 0.80 -17.24 -5.13
C ARG A 183 0.33 -15.87 -5.58
N LEU A 184 1.08 -14.81 -5.26
CA LEU A 184 0.79 -13.47 -5.75
C LEU A 184 0.77 -13.42 -7.29
N MET A 185 1.73 -14.08 -7.95
CA MET A 185 1.83 -14.09 -9.40
C MET A 185 0.66 -14.77 -10.12
N LYS A 186 -0.11 -15.61 -9.41
CA LYS A 186 -1.33 -16.24 -9.95
C LYS A 186 -2.51 -15.28 -10.04
N ILE A 187 -2.52 -14.20 -9.26
CA ILE A 187 -3.58 -13.18 -9.29
C ILE A 187 -3.46 -12.42 -10.61
N LYS A 188 -4.36 -12.61 -11.56
CA LYS A 188 -4.29 -11.95 -12.87
C LYS A 188 -4.84 -10.53 -12.79
N PRO A 189 -4.08 -9.51 -13.20
CA PRO A 189 -4.48 -8.10 -13.06
C PRO A 189 -5.67 -7.70 -13.94
N ASP A 190 -5.94 -8.44 -15.01
CA ASP A 190 -6.99 -8.21 -16.00
C ASP A 190 -8.25 -9.07 -15.76
N GLU A 191 -8.28 -9.85 -14.69
CA GLU A 191 -9.40 -10.69 -14.30
C GLU A 191 -10.12 -10.09 -13.07
N LYS A 192 -11.45 -10.17 -13.02
CA LYS A 192 -12.21 -9.70 -11.85
C LYS A 192 -11.76 -10.45 -10.60
N THR A 193 -11.52 -9.74 -9.50
CA THR A 193 -11.14 -10.32 -8.21
C THR A 193 -12.11 -11.43 -7.78
N LEU A 194 -13.41 -11.27 -8.05
CA LEU A 194 -14.45 -12.27 -7.77
C LEU A 194 -14.26 -13.63 -8.49
N ASN A 195 -13.51 -13.68 -9.59
CA ASN A 195 -13.25 -14.93 -10.31
C ASN A 195 -11.99 -15.66 -9.82
N GLN A 196 -11.17 -14.99 -9.01
CA GLN A 196 -9.85 -15.47 -8.57
C GLN A 196 -9.67 -15.35 -7.04
N LYS A 197 -10.78 -15.45 -6.32
CA LYS A 197 -10.87 -15.35 -4.85
C LYS A 197 -9.90 -16.28 -4.14
N GLU A 198 -9.75 -17.50 -4.66
CA GLU A 198 -8.88 -18.52 -4.10
C GLU A 198 -7.40 -18.16 -4.28
N ASP A 199 -7.01 -17.59 -5.43
CA ASP A 199 -5.63 -17.14 -5.65
C ASP A 199 -5.28 -15.97 -4.73
N VAL A 200 -6.20 -15.02 -4.57
CA VAL A 200 -6.07 -13.89 -3.64
C VAL A 200 -5.93 -14.39 -2.19
N LYS A 201 -6.82 -15.29 -1.75
CA LYS A 201 -6.76 -15.89 -0.41
C LYS A 201 -5.44 -16.63 -0.17
N ASN A 202 -5.02 -17.44 -1.14
CA ASN A 202 -3.78 -18.21 -1.02
C ASN A 202 -2.53 -17.33 -0.91
N PHE A 203 -2.51 -16.15 -1.54
CA PHE A 203 -1.44 -15.19 -1.31
C PHE A 203 -1.36 -14.75 0.15
N PHE A 204 -2.49 -14.33 0.73
CA PHE A 204 -2.53 -13.88 2.12
C PHE A 204 -2.20 -15.00 3.11
N VAL A 205 -2.71 -16.23 2.89
CA VAL A 205 -2.38 -17.38 3.73
C VAL A 205 -0.87 -17.65 3.71
N GLN A 206 -0.23 -17.64 2.53
CA GLN A 206 1.23 -17.83 2.48
C GLN A 206 2.02 -16.67 3.10
N ALA A 207 1.50 -15.45 3.06
CA ALA A 207 2.12 -14.31 3.75
C ALA A 207 2.04 -14.49 5.28
N ALA A 208 0.91 -14.96 5.81
CA ALA A 208 0.75 -15.29 7.23
C ALA A 208 1.69 -16.42 7.68
N ASP A 209 1.85 -17.45 6.84
CA ASP A 209 2.77 -18.56 7.10
C ASP A 209 4.23 -18.11 7.16
N LEU A 210 4.64 -17.23 6.23
CA LEU A 210 5.98 -16.66 6.23
C LEU A 210 6.22 -15.82 7.50
N LEU A 211 5.30 -14.91 7.82
CA LEU A 211 5.39 -14.08 9.03
C LEU A 211 5.41 -14.93 10.31
N THR A 212 4.64 -16.02 10.37
CA THR A 212 4.64 -16.93 11.52
C THR A 212 5.99 -17.64 11.68
N GLN A 213 6.63 -18.03 10.58
CA GLN A 213 7.95 -18.65 10.61
C GLN A 213 9.08 -17.67 10.96
N MET A 214 8.92 -16.38 10.65
CA MET A 214 9.85 -15.32 11.07
C MET A 214 9.85 -15.07 12.58
N LYS A 215 9.06 -15.81 13.36
CA LYS A 215 9.07 -15.73 14.83
C LYS A 215 9.77 -16.89 15.52
N GLN A 216 10.14 -17.92 14.76
CA GLN A 216 10.72 -19.17 15.28
C GLN A 216 12.25 -19.13 15.18
#